data_AF-A0A1J3FBU9-F1
#
_entry.id   AF-A0A1J3FBU9-F1
#
_cell.length_a   1.000
_cell.length_b   1.000
_cell.length_c   1.000
_cell.angle_alpha   90.00
_cell.angle_beta   90.00
_cell.angle_gamma   90.00
#
_symmetry.space_group_name_H-M   'P 1'
#
loop_
_entity.id
_entity.type
_entity.pdbx_description
1 polymer ?
#
loop_
_entity_poly.entity_id
_entity_poly.type
_entity_poly.pdbx_seq_one_letter_code
_entity_poly.pdbx_strand_id
1 'polypeptide(L)' 'DPQRPICKVGDFGLSRIKRNTLVSGGVRGTLPWMAPELLNGSSNRVSEKVDVFSFGITMWEILTGEEPYANLHCGAITG' A
#
# COMPACT_ATOMS: atom_id res chain seq x y z
N ASP A 1 -14.35 19.76 -19.56
CA ASP A 1 -15.68 19.24 -19.25
C ASP A 1 -15.90 19.33 -17.73
N PRO A 2 -16.78 20.24 -17.26
CA PRO A 2 -17.10 20.36 -15.84
C PRO A 2 -17.77 19.11 -15.23
N GLN A 3 -18.19 18.13 -16.04
CA GLN A 3 -18.72 16.84 -15.58
C GLN A 3 -17.65 15.76 -15.37
N ARG A 4 -16.39 16.02 -15.71
CA ARG A 4 -15.32 15.02 -15.56
C ARG A 4 -15.06 14.77 -14.06
N PRO A 5 -15.11 13.52 -13.57
CA PRO A 5 -14.83 13.23 -12.17
C PRO A 5 -13.38 13.57 -11.82
N ILE A 6 -13.19 14.17 -10.64
CA ILE A 6 -11.88 14.51 -10.08
C ILE A 6 -11.58 13.53 -8.93
N CYS A 7 -10.55 12.70 -9.12
CA CYS A 7 -10.04 11.84 -8.05
C CYS A 7 -9.05 12.62 -7.17
N LYS A 8 -9.14 12.45 -5.85
CA LYS A 8 -8.24 13.04 -4.86
C LYS A 8 -7.87 11.98 -3.84
N VAL A 9 -6.62 11.99 -3.40
CA VAL A 9 -6.14 11.10 -2.34
C VAL A 9 -6.53 11.68 -0.98
N GLY A 10 -7.04 10.83 -0.09
CA GLY A 10 -7.42 11.16 1.29
C GLY A 10 -6.81 10.17 2.28
N ASP A 11 -7.18 10.32 3.56
CA ASP A 11 -6.73 9.48 4.69
C ASP A 11 -5.20 9.42 4.90
N PHE A 12 -4.67 10.50 5.48
CA PHE A 12 -3.25 10.62 5.81
C PHE A 12 -2.92 10.15 7.24
N GLY A 13 -3.79 9.36 7.88
CA GLY A 13 -3.65 8.98 9.30
C GLY A 13 -2.40 8.15 9.63
N LEU A 14 -1.85 7.45 8.63
CA LEU A 14 -0.61 6.68 8.72
C LEU A 14 0.57 7.34 7.98
N SER A 15 0.33 8.43 7.25
CA SER A 15 1.35 9.09 6.45
C SER A 15 2.44 9.69 7.33
N ARG A 16 3.66 9.73 6.81
CA ARG A 16 4.82 10.33 7.48
C ARG A 16 5.54 11.28 6.54
N ILE A 17 6.04 12.39 7.08
CA ILE A 17 6.94 13.27 6.34
C ILE A 17 8.27 12.53 6.15
N LYS A 18 8.71 12.39 4.89
CA LYS A 18 10.01 11.83 4.56
C LYS A 18 11.09 12.68 5.21
N ARG A 19 11.73 12.14 6.24
CA ARG A 19 12.96 12.64 6.84
C ARG A 19 14.06 11.65 6.47
N ASN A 20 15.31 12.10 6.36
CA ASN A 20 16.47 11.22 6.09
C ASN A 20 16.82 10.28 7.27
N THR A 21 15.80 9.83 8.01
CA THR A 21 15.87 8.99 9.19
C THR A 21 15.10 7.72 8.91
N LEU A 22 15.66 6.58 9.33
CA LEU A 22 15.03 5.26 9.18
C LEU A 22 13.61 5.28 9.77
N VAL A 23 12.61 5.08 8.91
CA VAL A 23 11.21 5.01 9.33
C VAL A 23 10.93 3.57 9.73
N SER A 24 10.79 3.30 11.03
CA SER A 24 10.25 2.02 11.49
C SER A 24 8.76 1.95 11.12
N GLY A 25 8.46 1.13 10.10
CA GLY A 25 7.11 0.76 9.69
C GLY A 25 6.78 -0.61 10.28
N GLY A 26 5.90 -0.65 11.28
CA GLY A 26 5.29 -1.90 11.70
C GLY A 26 4.20 -2.33 10.71
N VAL A 27 3.66 -3.54 10.87
CA VAL A 27 2.51 -4.04 10.09
C VAL A 27 1.29 -3.15 10.39
N ARG A 28 1.09 -2.12 9.56
CA ARG A 28 -0.06 -1.22 9.60
C ARG A 28 -0.45 -0.86 8.17
N GLY A 29 -1.65 -1.25 7.77
CA GLY A 29 -2.19 -1.06 6.44
C GLY A 29 -3.24 -2.14 6.13
N THR A 30 -3.91 -2.02 4.99
CA THR A 30 -4.80 -3.07 4.49
C THR A 30 -3.94 -4.09 3.74
N LEU A 31 -3.80 -5.29 4.32
CA LEU A 31 -2.80 -6.30 3.93
C LEU A 31 -2.65 -6.55 2.41
N PRO A 32 -3.73 -6.62 1.59
CA PRO A 32 -3.61 -6.88 0.16
C PRO A 32 -2.94 -5.76 -0.65
N TRP A 33 -2.80 -4.54 -0.12
CA TRP A 33 -2.15 -3.44 -0.83
C TRP A 33 -0.77 -3.12 -0.24
N MET A 34 -0.35 -3.81 0.82
CA MET A 34 0.93 -3.55 1.47
C MET A 34 2.09 -4.12 0.65
N ALA A 35 3.12 -3.30 0.45
CA ALA A 35 4.37 -3.73 -0.15
C ALA A 35 5.06 -4.81 0.71
N PRO A 36 5.72 -5.81 0.10
CA PRO A 36 6.30 -6.94 0.82
C PRO A 36 7.37 -6.53 1.85
N GLU A 37 8.10 -5.44 1.61
CA GLU A 37 9.08 -4.91 2.56
C GLU A 37 8.46 -4.39 3.87
N LEU A 38 7.16 -4.05 3.88
CA LEU A 38 6.42 -3.70 5.11
C LEU A 38 6.01 -4.94 5.90
N LEU A 39 5.92 -6.10 5.26
CA LEU A 39 5.48 -7.36 5.87
C LEU A 39 6.63 -8.08 6.57
N ASN A 40 7.85 -7.98 6.02
CA ASN A 40 9.04 -8.65 6.55
C ASN A 40 9.60 -8.06 7.86
N GLY A 41 8.92 -7.07 8.47
CA GLY A 41 9.31 -6.45 9.76
C GLY A 41 10.70 -5.78 9.79
N SER A 42 11.41 -5.77 8.65
CA SER A 42 12.77 -5.30 8.52
C SER A 42 12.75 -3.79 8.28
N SER A 43 12.57 -3.04 9.37
CA SER A 43 12.43 -1.58 9.46
C SER A 43 13.54 -0.73 8.80
N ASN A 44 14.55 -1.35 8.18
CA ASN A 44 15.73 -0.63 7.70
C ASN A 44 15.62 -0.10 6.26
N ARG A 45 14.58 -0.43 5.49
CA ARG A 45 14.49 -0.05 4.06
C ARG A 45 13.10 0.32 3.54
N VAL A 46 12.23 0.85 4.38
CA VAL A 46 10.94 1.39 3.91
C VAL A 46 11.17 2.75 3.23
N SER A 47 10.68 2.90 2.00
CA SER A 47 10.75 4.13 1.21
C SER A 47 9.39 4.50 0.65
N GLU A 48 9.25 5.65 -0.01
CA GLU A 48 8.04 6.05 -0.75
C GLU A 48 7.61 5.03 -1.83
N LYS A 49 8.46 4.05 -2.16
CA LYS A 49 8.13 2.97 -3.09
C LYS A 49 7.01 2.06 -2.58
N VAL A 50 6.76 2.03 -1.27
CA VAL A 50 5.61 1.30 -0.73
C VAL A 50 4.29 1.87 -1.26
N ASP A 51 4.20 3.20 -1.43
CA ASP A 51 3.00 3.84 -1.99
C ASP A 51 2.85 3.54 -3.49
N VAL A 52 3.96 3.37 -4.20
CA VAL A 52 3.98 2.97 -5.62
C VAL A 52 3.44 1.55 -5.80
N PHE A 53 3.82 0.63 -4.90
CA PHE A 53 3.29 -0.73 -4.90
C PHE A 53 1.77 -0.72 -4.65
N SER A 54 1.31 -0.05 -3.59
CA SER A 54 -0.11 0.08 -3.27
C SER A 54 -0.92 0.62 -4.45
N PHE A 55 -0.41 1.69 -5.10
CA PHE A 55 -1.04 2.26 -6.29
C PHE A 55 -1.12 1.27 -7.45
N GLY A 56 -0.08 0.45 -7.67
CA GLY A 56 -0.08 -0.59 -8.69
C GLY A 56 -1.18 -1.63 -8.46
N ILE A 57 -1.36 -2.10 -7.22
CA ILE A 57 -2.44 -3.04 -6.85
C ILE A 57 -3.81 -2.38 -7.03
N THR A 58 -4.00 -1.12 -6.61
CA THR A 58 -5.26 -0.38 -6.83
C THR A 58 -5.59 -0.25 -8.32
N MET A 59 -4.60 0.04 -9.18
CA MET A 59 -4.85 0.10 -10.63
C MET A 59 -5.22 -1.28 -11.20
N TRP A 60 -4.54 -2.33 -10.75
CA TRP A 60 -4.86 -3.70 -11.15
C TRP A 60 -6.29 -4.10 -10.74
N GLU A 61 -6.70 -3.80 -9.52
CA GLU A 61 -8.05 -4.04 -9.00
C GLU A 61 -9.11 -3.30 -9.83
N ILE A 62 -8.89 -2.02 -10.14
CA ILE A 62 -9.81 -1.24 -10.98
C ILE A 62 -9.92 -1.82 -12.41
N LEU A 63 -8.80 -2.28 -12.98
CA LEU A 63 -8.77 -2.80 -14.35
C LEU A 63 -9.40 -4.20 -14.46
N THR A 64 -9.27 -5.01 -13.42
CA THR A 64 -9.76 -6.40 -13.42
C THR A 64 -11.15 -6.54 -12.81
N GLY A 65 -11.50 -5.67 -11.87
CA GLY A 65 -12.69 -5.81 -11.03
C GLY A 65 -12.57 -6.92 -9.97
N GLU A 66 -11.38 -7.48 -9.80
CA GLU A 66 -11.11 -8.62 -8.91
C GLU A 66 -10.52 -8.16 -7.57
N GLU A 67 -10.86 -8.88 -6.50
CA GLU A 67 -10.27 -8.63 -5.18
C GLU A 67 -8.78 -9.03 -5.17
N PRO A 68 -7.87 -8.13 -4.75
CA PRO A 68 -6.46 -8.44 -4.65
C PRO A 68 -6.22 -9.66 -3.76
N TYR A 69 -5.53 -10.66 -4.33
CA TYR A 69 -5.16 -11.89 -3.61
C TYR A 69 -6.36 -12.69 -3.07
N ALA A 70 -7.53 -12.66 -3.70
CA ALA A 70 -8.74 -13.39 -3.29
C ALA A 70 -8.54 -14.89 -2.95
N ASN A 71 -7.53 -15.52 -3.55
CA ASN A 71 -7.20 -16.95 -3.34
C ASN A 71 -6.08 -17.20 -2.30
N LEU A 72 -5.53 -16.15 -1.69
CA LEU A 72 -4.51 -16.24 -0.64
C LEU A 72 -5.16 -15.98 0.71
N HIS A 73 -5.13 -16.99 1.58
CA HIS A 73 -5.55 -16.83 2.97
C HIS A 73 -4.67 -15.77 3.65
N CYS A 74 -5.26 -14.92 4.48
CA CYS A 74 -4.60 -13.78 5.15
C CYS A 74 -3.26 -14.16 5.86
N GLY A 75 -3.13 -15.39 6.34
CA GLY A 75 -1.89 -15.92 6.94
C GLY A 75 -0.76 -16.31 5.97
N ALA A 76 -1.01 -16.38 4.66
CA ALA A 76 0.02 -16.63 3.64
C ALA A 76 0.72 -15.36 3.16
N ILE A 77 0.13 -14.18 3.43
CA ILE A 77 0.68 -12.88 3.05
C ILE A 77 1.75 -12.42 4.06
N THR A 78 1.69 -12.90 5.31
CA THR A 78 2.62 -12.56 6.39
C THR A 78 3.57 -13.71 6.75
N GLY A 79 4.17 -14.36 5.74
CA GLY A 79 5.20 -15.37 5.93
C GLY A 79 6.50 -14.78 6.46
#